data_AF-C0XN77-F1
#
_entry.id   AF-C0XN77-F1
#
_cell.length_a   1.000
_cell.length_b   1.000
_cell.length_c   1.000
_cell.angle_alpha   90.00
_cell.angle_beta   90.00
_cell.angle_gamma   90.00
#
_symmetry.space_group_name_H-M   'P 1'
#
loop_
_entity.id
_entity.type
_entity.pdbx_description
1 polymer ?
#
loop_
_entity_poly.entity_id
_entity_poly.type
_entity_poly.pdbx_seq_one_letter_code
_entity_poly.pdbx_strand_id
1 'polypeptide(L)'
;MIDLSSCFKPPSQNGIIKMNNEFLGGLTLKKWIWIVITIVIAASVGGYAYARHSQNEKLYNDSMQRASLQISNKNYIAAETSFTNALKRKPSDKKATRLLSQTQNYMAANDSFSDRDYNSAKDGYQSVVDTRNGNETLKDRSKGKLSTIKTIQGNLKKYNKIYNQALNETGEGNYTQSNSTLDKILSDQTAKQSYYKSILNKAKQLRSKNNASLSGNTTTTPSSSSSTNEFESSTSNSSTQNNPNVAPNSSDSLTSSEKKAANAYKGSNEFTVNPKKNRINGQQITESQVNSARKEISAAEVDSNAMSDQDIKNIIKGAHDNHETIGQYVKARYK
;
A
#
# COMPACT_ATOMS: atom_id res chain seq x y z
N MET A 1 -66.42 47.41 -28.90
CA MET A 1 -65.14 47.96 -29.38
C MET A 1 -64.28 48.20 -28.16
N ILE A 2 -63.17 47.47 -28.08
CA ILE A 2 -62.23 47.42 -26.96
C ILE A 2 -61.20 48.53 -27.20
N ASP A 3 -61.02 49.43 -26.24
CA ASP A 3 -59.91 50.39 -26.28
C ASP A 3 -58.85 49.97 -25.24
N LEU A 4 -57.62 49.93 -25.75
CA LEU A 4 -56.39 49.50 -25.11
C LEU A 4 -55.66 50.75 -24.60
N SER A 5 -55.09 50.66 -23.39
CA SER A 5 -53.80 51.26 -22.97
C SER A 5 -53.86 51.81 -21.55
N SER A 6 -53.58 50.97 -20.57
CA SER A 6 -53.17 51.41 -19.23
C SER A 6 -51.72 51.01 -19.00
N CYS A 7 -50.84 52.01 -19.15
CA CYS A 7 -49.44 51.96 -18.78
C CYS A 7 -49.28 52.01 -17.24
N PHE A 8 -48.44 51.10 -16.75
CA PHE A 8 -47.45 51.27 -15.69
C PHE A 8 -47.89 51.83 -14.32
N LYS A 9 -47.98 50.92 -13.34
CA LYS A 9 -47.81 51.21 -11.90
C LYS A 9 -47.02 50.07 -11.25
N PRO A 10 -45.89 50.33 -10.56
CA PRO A 10 -45.14 49.28 -9.88
C PRO A 10 -45.66 49.08 -8.45
N PRO A 11 -45.43 47.89 -7.86
CA PRO A 11 -45.20 47.84 -6.43
C PRO A 11 -43.95 47.02 -6.06
N SER A 12 -43.13 47.63 -5.21
CA SER A 12 -42.19 46.96 -4.33
C SER A 12 -42.93 46.15 -3.27
N GLN A 13 -42.37 45.00 -2.88
CA GLN A 13 -41.96 44.66 -1.49
C GLN A 13 -41.72 43.16 -1.37
N ASN A 14 -40.80 42.82 -0.46
CA ASN A 14 -40.63 41.53 0.21
C ASN A 14 -39.82 40.42 -0.48
N GLY A 15 -38.51 40.48 -0.27
CA GLY A 15 -37.61 39.34 -0.30
C GLY A 15 -36.65 39.38 0.90
N ILE A 16 -37.17 39.09 2.10
CA ILE A 16 -36.33 38.72 3.25
C ILE A 16 -35.76 37.33 2.94
N ILE A 17 -34.47 37.24 2.62
CA ILE A 17 -33.73 35.98 2.70
C ILE A 17 -32.73 36.10 3.84
N LYS A 18 -33.08 35.42 4.94
CA LYS A 18 -32.15 35.02 6.00
C LYS A 18 -31.00 34.25 5.36
N MET A 19 -29.77 34.70 5.56
CA MET A 19 -28.58 33.89 5.28
C MET A 19 -28.55 32.73 6.27
N ASN A 20 -28.95 31.54 5.81
CA ASN A 20 -28.63 30.30 6.48
C ASN A 20 -27.19 29.93 6.14
N ASN A 21 -26.36 29.88 7.18
CA ASN A 21 -24.97 29.46 7.11
C ASN A 21 -24.94 27.92 7.14
N GLU A 22 -25.12 27.27 6.00
CA GLU A 22 -24.99 25.82 5.85
C GLU A 22 -23.64 25.44 5.25
N PHE A 23 -22.71 25.16 6.17
CA PHE A 23 -21.75 24.05 6.16
C PHE A 23 -21.66 23.21 4.87
N LEU A 24 -20.79 23.61 3.93
CA LEU A 24 -20.34 22.74 2.84
C LEU A 24 -19.08 21.97 3.28
N GLY A 25 -19.31 20.89 4.03
CA GLY A 25 -18.36 19.79 4.13
C GLY A 25 -18.41 18.91 2.88
N GLY A 26 -17.24 18.52 2.37
CA GLY A 26 -17.10 17.38 1.45
C GLY A 26 -16.82 17.72 -0.01
N LEU A 27 -15.70 18.40 -0.31
CA LEU A 27 -15.22 18.49 -1.68
C LEU A 27 -14.47 17.19 -2.07
N THR A 28 -15.21 16.37 -2.81
CA THR A 28 -14.87 15.07 -3.40
C THR A 28 -13.50 14.98 -4.11
N LEU A 29 -12.66 14.07 -3.59
CA LEU A 29 -11.36 13.67 -4.15
C LEU A 29 -11.54 12.66 -5.32
N LYS A 30 -12.07 13.09 -6.48
CA LYS A 30 -12.29 12.18 -7.64
C LYS A 30 -11.82 12.69 -9.01
N LYS A 31 -11.02 13.76 -9.08
CA LYS A 31 -10.63 14.37 -10.38
C LYS A 31 -9.14 14.29 -10.76
N TRP A 32 -8.27 13.71 -9.92
CA TRP A 32 -6.82 13.78 -10.15
C TRP A 32 -6.22 12.71 -11.08
N ILE A 33 -6.94 11.60 -11.34
CA ILE A 33 -6.43 10.54 -12.24
C ILE A 33 -6.29 11.01 -13.72
N TRP A 34 -7.01 12.06 -14.13
CA TRP A 34 -6.96 12.54 -15.52
C TRP A 34 -5.75 13.42 -15.85
N ILE A 35 -5.14 14.10 -14.87
CA ILE A 35 -4.07 15.08 -15.12
C ILE A 35 -2.73 14.39 -15.43
N VAL A 36 -2.50 13.19 -14.90
CA VAL A 36 -1.26 12.41 -15.16
C VAL A 36 -1.24 11.83 -16.59
N ILE A 37 -2.41 11.47 -17.14
CA ILE A 37 -2.54 10.86 -18.48
C ILE A 37 -2.12 11.83 -19.59
N THR A 38 -2.34 13.15 -19.43
CA THR A 38 -2.04 14.14 -20.47
C THR A 38 -0.56 14.56 -20.49
N ILE A 39 0.10 14.58 -19.33
CA ILE A 39 1.49 15.08 -19.21
C ILE A 39 2.52 14.06 -19.71
N VAL A 40 2.29 12.76 -19.52
CA VAL A 40 3.17 11.68 -20.02
C VAL A 40 3.19 11.64 -21.56
N ILE A 41 2.08 12.00 -22.22
CA ILE A 41 1.99 12.06 -23.68
C ILE A 41 2.78 13.26 -24.23
N ALA A 42 2.76 14.42 -23.56
CA ALA A 42 3.41 15.64 -24.03
C ALA A 42 4.96 15.61 -23.94
N ALA A 43 5.54 14.98 -22.92
CA ALA A 43 7.00 14.90 -22.76
C ALA A 43 7.67 13.88 -23.71
N SER A 44 6.89 13.01 -24.35
CA SER A 44 7.39 11.98 -25.30
C SER A 44 7.54 12.49 -26.75
N VAL A 45 7.17 13.74 -27.04
CA VAL A 45 7.12 14.32 -28.40
C VAL A 45 8.41 15.09 -28.76
N GLY A 46 9.37 15.18 -27.85
CA GLY A 46 10.64 15.88 -28.05
C GLY A 46 11.63 15.14 -28.95
N GLY A 47 11.30 15.03 -30.23
CA GLY A 47 12.24 14.81 -31.34
C GLY A 47 12.45 13.36 -31.76
N TYR A 48 11.72 12.87 -32.76
CA TYR A 48 12.26 11.94 -33.76
C TYR A 48 11.52 12.10 -35.09
N ALA A 49 12.32 12.15 -36.15
CA ALA A 49 11.94 12.41 -37.53
C ALA A 49 10.76 11.55 -38.01
N TYR A 50 9.76 12.19 -38.60
CA TYR A 50 8.69 11.55 -39.35
C TYR A 50 9.24 11.05 -40.69
N ALA A 51 9.72 9.80 -40.76
CA ALA A 51 9.98 9.11 -42.03
C ALA A 51 9.67 7.61 -41.94
N ARG A 52 8.90 7.12 -42.94
CA ARG A 52 8.40 5.73 -43.19
C ARG A 52 7.21 5.25 -42.34
N HIS A 53 6.00 5.58 -42.81
CA HIS A 53 4.71 5.18 -42.24
C HIS A 53 4.55 3.65 -42.05
N SER A 54 4.93 2.83 -43.05
CA SER A 54 4.77 1.37 -42.99
C SER A 54 5.62 0.68 -41.91
N GLN A 55 6.85 1.15 -41.69
CA GLN A 55 7.71 0.58 -40.63
C GLN A 55 7.19 0.94 -39.24
N ASN A 56 6.68 2.16 -39.06
CA ASN A 56 6.05 2.59 -37.82
C ASN A 56 4.75 1.81 -37.53
N GLU A 57 3.97 1.50 -38.56
CA GLU A 57 2.76 0.68 -38.43
C GLU A 57 3.09 -0.74 -37.92
N LYS A 58 4.10 -1.38 -38.51
CA LYS A 58 4.56 -2.71 -38.07
C LYS A 58 5.05 -2.68 -36.63
N LEU A 59 5.94 -1.75 -36.28
CA LEU A 59 6.48 -1.63 -34.92
C LEU A 59 5.39 -1.34 -33.87
N TYR A 60 4.38 -0.54 -34.23
CA TYR A 60 3.20 -0.32 -33.41
C TYR A 60 2.45 -1.65 -33.17
N ASN A 61 2.13 -2.38 -34.24
CA ASN A 61 1.39 -3.65 -34.14
C ASN A 61 2.15 -4.70 -33.33
N ASP A 62 3.46 -4.85 -33.57
CA ASP A 62 4.33 -5.75 -32.81
C ASP A 62 4.33 -5.40 -31.32
N SER A 63 4.36 -4.11 -30.99
CA SER A 63 4.34 -3.63 -29.61
C SER A 63 2.98 -3.90 -28.93
N MET A 64 1.87 -3.71 -29.64
CA MET A 64 0.52 -4.01 -29.15
C MET A 64 0.31 -5.52 -28.92
N GLN A 65 0.82 -6.37 -29.82
CA GLN A 65 0.79 -7.82 -29.67
C GLN A 65 1.66 -8.27 -28.49
N ARG A 66 2.88 -7.75 -28.39
CA ARG A 66 3.78 -8.03 -27.27
C ARG A 66 3.15 -7.63 -25.94
N ALA A 67 2.50 -6.48 -25.86
CA ALA A 67 1.78 -6.05 -24.66
C ALA A 67 0.69 -7.05 -24.24
N SER A 68 -0.10 -7.52 -25.21
CA SER A 68 -1.16 -8.52 -24.97
C SER A 68 -0.58 -9.86 -24.51
N LEU A 69 0.53 -10.30 -25.10
CA LEU A 69 1.27 -11.50 -24.66
C LEU A 69 1.80 -11.34 -23.23
N GLN A 70 2.36 -10.18 -22.88
CA GLN A 70 2.86 -9.91 -21.54
C GLN A 70 1.73 -9.86 -20.51
N ILE A 71 0.54 -9.34 -20.86
CA ILE A 71 -0.67 -9.47 -20.03
C ILE A 71 -0.98 -10.95 -19.81
N SER A 72 -1.01 -11.77 -20.86
CA SER A 72 -1.27 -13.21 -20.74
C SER A 72 -0.29 -13.87 -19.77
N ASN A 73 1.00 -13.54 -19.89
CA ASN A 73 2.09 -14.02 -19.04
C ASN A 73 2.14 -13.37 -17.64
N LYS A 74 1.17 -12.51 -17.28
CA LYS A 74 1.10 -11.78 -16.00
C LYS A 74 2.28 -10.84 -15.75
N ASN A 75 3.02 -10.46 -16.79
CA ASN A 75 4.11 -9.50 -16.72
C ASN A 75 3.60 -8.10 -17.05
N TYR A 76 2.86 -7.50 -16.11
CA TYR A 76 2.12 -6.25 -16.35
C TYR A 76 3.03 -5.04 -16.59
N ILE A 77 4.20 -4.99 -15.96
CA ILE A 77 5.22 -3.96 -16.19
C ILE A 77 5.76 -4.03 -17.63
N ALA A 78 6.05 -5.23 -18.14
CA ALA A 78 6.48 -5.41 -19.53
C ALA A 78 5.35 -5.09 -20.53
N ALA A 79 4.10 -5.35 -20.15
CA ALA A 79 2.94 -4.96 -20.94
C ALA A 79 2.80 -3.43 -21.03
N GLU A 80 2.93 -2.72 -19.90
CA GLU A 80 2.92 -1.25 -19.82
C GLU A 80 4.02 -0.64 -20.71
N THR A 81 5.24 -1.17 -20.61
CA THR A 81 6.38 -0.77 -21.45
C THR A 81 6.06 -0.98 -22.93
N SER A 82 5.44 -2.11 -23.28
CA SER A 82 5.08 -2.42 -24.66
C SER A 82 3.98 -1.50 -25.20
N PHE A 83 2.96 -1.16 -24.40
CA PHE A 83 1.95 -0.16 -24.80
C PHE A 83 2.55 1.25 -24.93
N THR A 84 3.46 1.62 -24.03
CA THR A 84 4.19 2.89 -24.12
C THR A 84 5.00 2.96 -25.42
N ASN A 85 5.67 1.87 -25.79
CA ASN A 85 6.39 1.79 -27.06
C ASN A 85 5.45 1.87 -28.28
N ALA A 86 4.24 1.32 -28.19
CA ALA A 86 3.22 1.51 -29.23
C ALA A 86 2.83 2.99 -29.35
N LEU A 87 2.58 3.68 -28.24
CA LEU A 87 2.25 5.10 -28.22
C LEU A 87 3.39 5.99 -28.71
N LYS A 88 4.66 5.62 -28.50
CA LYS A 88 5.80 6.33 -29.15
C LYS A 88 5.74 6.30 -30.67
N ARG A 89 5.11 5.28 -31.27
CA ARG A 89 4.91 5.18 -32.73
C ARG A 89 3.61 5.83 -33.18
N LYS A 90 2.56 5.78 -32.36
CA LYS A 90 1.26 6.42 -32.58
C LYS A 90 0.76 7.14 -31.31
N PRO A 91 1.21 8.38 -31.05
CA PRO A 91 0.94 9.08 -29.78
C PRO A 91 -0.53 9.31 -29.49
N SER A 92 -1.34 9.49 -30.53
CA SER A 92 -2.78 9.78 -30.41
C SER A 92 -3.67 8.54 -30.54
N ASP A 93 -3.10 7.32 -30.49
CA ASP A 93 -3.89 6.11 -30.65
C ASP A 93 -4.75 5.82 -29.41
N LYS A 94 -6.07 5.93 -29.59
CA LYS A 94 -7.06 5.73 -28.52
C LYS A 94 -7.09 4.31 -27.98
N LYS A 95 -6.73 3.31 -28.80
CA LYS A 95 -6.72 1.89 -28.39
C LYS A 95 -5.55 1.61 -27.46
N ALA A 96 -4.33 1.95 -27.85
CA ALA A 96 -3.12 1.79 -27.06
C ALA A 96 -3.21 2.57 -25.75
N THR A 97 -3.70 3.82 -25.80
CA THR A 97 -3.90 4.65 -24.59
C THR A 97 -4.85 3.97 -23.60
N ARG A 98 -6.01 3.49 -24.08
CA ARG A 98 -6.98 2.80 -23.24
C ARG A 98 -6.43 1.52 -22.60
N LEU A 99 -5.72 0.69 -23.37
CA LEU A 99 -5.16 -0.56 -22.87
C LEU A 99 -4.01 -0.33 -21.89
N LEU A 100 -3.21 0.71 -22.11
CA LEU A 100 -2.21 1.18 -21.15
C LEU A 100 -2.89 1.55 -19.82
N SER A 101 -3.86 2.47 -19.86
CA SER A 101 -4.58 2.89 -18.65
C SER A 101 -5.28 1.73 -17.93
N GLN A 102 -5.89 0.80 -18.69
CA GLN A 102 -6.50 -0.39 -18.10
C GLN A 102 -5.48 -1.28 -17.38
N THR A 103 -4.27 -1.44 -17.96
CA THR A 103 -3.18 -2.22 -17.37
C THR A 103 -2.68 -1.55 -16.08
N GLN A 104 -2.51 -0.24 -16.09
CA GLN A 104 -2.09 0.55 -14.92
C GLN A 104 -3.13 0.47 -13.79
N ASN A 105 -4.42 0.61 -14.10
CA ASN A 105 -5.50 0.45 -13.12
C ASN A 105 -5.52 -0.95 -12.51
N TYR A 106 -5.25 -1.99 -13.30
CA TYR A 106 -5.16 -3.36 -12.80
C TYR A 106 -3.98 -3.56 -11.84
N MET A 107 -2.84 -2.96 -12.15
CA MET A 107 -1.65 -3.00 -11.29
C MET A 107 -1.91 -2.28 -9.96
N ALA A 108 -2.39 -1.03 -10.00
CA ALA A 108 -2.72 -0.27 -8.78
C ALA A 108 -3.76 -1.00 -7.90
N ALA A 109 -4.72 -1.69 -8.51
CA ALA A 109 -5.68 -2.52 -7.79
C ALA A 109 -5.03 -3.74 -7.12
N ASN A 110 -4.04 -4.39 -7.76
CA ASN A 110 -3.26 -5.46 -7.13
C ASN A 110 -2.45 -4.97 -5.94
N ASP A 111 -1.94 -3.74 -5.99
CA ASP A 111 -1.17 -3.15 -4.91
C ASP A 111 -2.05 -2.88 -3.71
N SER A 112 -3.18 -2.21 -3.95
CA SER A 112 -4.22 -2.00 -2.94
C SER A 112 -4.69 -3.32 -2.32
N PHE A 113 -4.87 -4.37 -3.15
CA PHE A 113 -5.25 -5.70 -2.67
C PHE A 113 -4.18 -6.32 -1.76
N SER A 114 -2.90 -6.18 -2.14
CA SER A 114 -1.75 -6.70 -1.38
C SER A 114 -1.56 -5.96 -0.05
N ASP A 115 -1.83 -4.65 -0.06
CA ASP A 115 -1.81 -3.78 1.12
C ASP A 115 -3.06 -3.93 1.99
N ARG A 116 -4.01 -4.78 1.56
CA ARG A 116 -5.29 -5.08 2.23
C ARG A 116 -6.25 -3.89 2.27
N ASP A 117 -6.00 -2.87 1.46
CA ASP A 117 -6.99 -1.86 1.15
C ASP A 117 -7.99 -2.40 0.12
N TYR A 118 -8.87 -3.27 0.62
CA TYR A 118 -9.84 -3.96 -0.24
C TYR A 118 -10.89 -3.02 -0.84
N ASN A 119 -11.08 -1.82 -0.28
CA ASN A 119 -12.01 -0.84 -0.84
C ASN A 119 -11.39 -0.21 -2.10
N SER A 120 -10.16 0.30 -2.00
CA SER A 120 -9.43 0.84 -3.16
C SER A 120 -9.18 -0.23 -4.22
N ALA A 121 -8.84 -1.45 -3.80
CA ALA A 121 -8.67 -2.58 -4.72
C ALA A 121 -9.97 -2.90 -5.47
N LYS A 122 -11.12 -2.89 -4.78
CA LYS A 122 -12.42 -3.15 -5.39
C LYS A 122 -12.73 -2.09 -6.46
N ASP A 123 -12.56 -0.81 -6.12
CA ASP A 123 -12.82 0.28 -7.06
C ASP A 123 -11.89 0.21 -8.28
N GLY A 124 -10.61 -0.10 -8.07
CA GLY A 124 -9.63 -0.27 -9.15
C GLY A 124 -9.95 -1.45 -10.06
N TYR A 125 -10.26 -2.63 -9.51
CA TYR A 125 -10.66 -3.79 -10.32
C TYR A 125 -11.98 -3.55 -11.05
N GLN A 126 -12.94 -2.84 -10.44
CA GLN A 126 -14.20 -2.48 -11.09
C GLN A 126 -13.93 -1.55 -12.29
N SER A 127 -13.06 -0.56 -12.14
CA SER A 127 -12.63 0.31 -13.25
C SER A 127 -12.05 -0.49 -14.43
N VAL A 128 -11.25 -1.51 -14.15
CA VAL A 128 -10.70 -2.42 -15.19
C VAL A 128 -11.81 -3.19 -15.90
N VAL A 129 -12.80 -3.71 -15.16
CA VAL A 129 -13.96 -4.43 -15.71
C VAL A 129 -14.80 -3.52 -16.61
N ASP A 130 -15.03 -2.29 -16.17
CA ASP A 130 -15.89 -1.31 -16.83
C ASP A 130 -15.24 -0.67 -18.08
N THR A 131 -13.95 -0.94 -18.30
CA THR A 131 -13.22 -0.44 -19.48
C THR A 131 -13.80 -1.05 -20.77
N ARG A 132 -14.64 -0.28 -21.47
CA ARG A 132 -15.22 -0.66 -22.77
C ARG A 132 -14.14 -0.89 -23.81
N ASN A 133 -14.26 -1.95 -24.63
CA ASN A 133 -13.27 -2.31 -25.65
C ASN A 133 -11.83 -2.47 -25.08
N GLY A 134 -11.72 -2.89 -23.83
CA GLY A 134 -10.46 -3.20 -23.15
C GLY A 134 -9.94 -4.61 -23.47
N ASN A 135 -8.87 -5.00 -22.79
CA ASN A 135 -8.34 -6.36 -22.78
C ASN A 135 -9.23 -7.27 -21.92
N GLU A 136 -9.78 -8.33 -22.50
CA GLU A 136 -10.70 -9.25 -21.82
C GLU A 136 -10.01 -10.07 -20.72
N THR A 137 -8.75 -10.47 -20.91
CA THR A 137 -7.99 -11.18 -19.87
C THR A 137 -7.85 -10.36 -18.58
N LEU A 138 -7.62 -9.05 -18.68
CA LEU A 138 -7.59 -8.17 -17.51
C LEU A 138 -8.96 -8.08 -16.85
N LYS A 139 -10.04 -7.94 -17.63
CA LYS A 139 -11.41 -7.91 -17.09
C LYS A 139 -11.75 -9.17 -16.32
N ASP A 140 -11.47 -10.34 -16.89
CA ASP A 140 -11.82 -11.62 -16.24
C ASP A 140 -11.01 -11.84 -14.97
N ARG A 141 -9.73 -11.50 -14.98
CA ARG A 141 -8.91 -11.53 -13.76
C ARG A 141 -9.42 -10.56 -12.70
N SER A 142 -9.83 -9.36 -13.10
CA SER A 142 -10.44 -8.38 -12.18
C SER A 142 -11.75 -8.88 -11.58
N LYS A 143 -12.63 -9.52 -12.35
CA LYS A 143 -13.86 -10.15 -11.82
C LYS A 143 -13.53 -11.21 -10.76
N GLY A 144 -12.51 -12.05 -11.03
CA GLY A 144 -12.04 -13.03 -10.04
C GLY A 144 -11.53 -12.38 -8.74
N LYS A 145 -10.80 -11.28 -8.87
CA LYS A 145 -10.33 -10.50 -7.71
C LYS A 145 -11.47 -9.81 -6.94
N LEU A 146 -12.46 -9.26 -7.63
CA LEU A 146 -13.67 -8.70 -7.01
C LEU A 146 -14.43 -9.75 -6.21
N SER A 147 -14.57 -10.96 -6.74
CA SER A 147 -15.17 -12.10 -6.02
C SER A 147 -14.36 -12.44 -4.75
N THR A 148 -13.04 -12.49 -4.86
CA THR A 148 -12.14 -12.73 -3.72
C THR A 148 -12.31 -11.65 -2.64
N ILE A 149 -12.34 -10.38 -3.03
CA ILE A 149 -12.56 -9.25 -2.10
C ILE A 149 -13.91 -9.41 -1.39
N LYS A 150 -14.99 -9.74 -2.12
CA LYS A 150 -16.32 -9.92 -1.54
C LYS A 150 -16.31 -11.01 -0.45
N THR A 151 -15.66 -12.14 -0.71
CA THR A 151 -15.48 -13.21 0.29
C THR A 151 -14.68 -12.75 1.50
N ILE A 152 -13.56 -12.04 1.27
CA ILE A 152 -12.72 -11.51 2.36
C ILE A 152 -13.53 -10.55 3.25
N GLN A 153 -14.24 -9.59 2.66
CA GLN A 153 -15.04 -8.61 3.39
C GLN A 153 -16.18 -9.28 4.18
N GLY A 154 -16.85 -10.28 3.59
CA GLY A 154 -17.88 -11.07 4.28
C GLY A 154 -17.35 -11.79 5.51
N ASN A 155 -16.22 -12.48 5.38
CA ASN A 155 -15.57 -13.17 6.50
C ASN A 155 -15.06 -12.19 7.56
N LEU A 156 -14.49 -11.05 7.18
CA LEU A 156 -14.10 -10.00 8.14
C LEU A 156 -15.30 -9.49 8.94
N LYS A 157 -16.46 -9.27 8.30
CA LYS A 157 -17.69 -8.88 9.00
C LYS A 157 -18.11 -9.94 10.01
N LYS A 158 -18.08 -11.23 9.62
CA LYS A 158 -18.36 -12.37 10.52
C LYS A 158 -17.40 -12.38 11.72
N TYR A 159 -16.09 -12.35 11.48
CA TYR A 159 -15.09 -12.42 12.56
C TYR A 159 -15.11 -11.20 13.47
N ASN A 160 -15.35 -10.00 12.95
CA ASN A 160 -15.53 -8.80 13.79
C ASN A 160 -16.76 -8.92 14.69
N LYS A 161 -17.87 -9.50 14.22
CA LYS A 161 -19.06 -9.75 15.05
C LYS A 161 -18.73 -10.70 16.22
N ILE A 162 -18.03 -11.80 15.93
CA ILE A 162 -17.60 -12.77 16.96
C ILE A 162 -16.65 -12.11 17.97
N TYR A 163 -15.67 -11.34 17.49
CA TYR A 163 -14.71 -10.64 18.36
C TYR A 163 -15.40 -9.60 19.25
N ASN A 164 -16.34 -8.81 18.71
CA ASN A 164 -17.07 -7.81 19.50
C ASN A 164 -17.97 -8.47 20.55
N GLN A 165 -18.57 -9.61 20.24
CA GLN A 165 -19.31 -10.41 21.24
C GLN A 165 -18.37 -10.85 22.37
N ALA A 166 -17.21 -11.43 22.04
CA ALA A 166 -16.23 -11.84 23.05
C ALA A 166 -15.72 -10.65 23.90
N LEU A 167 -15.59 -9.47 23.29
CA LEU A 167 -15.20 -8.25 24.00
C LEU A 167 -16.27 -7.81 25.00
N ASN A 168 -17.56 -7.90 24.64
CA ASN A 168 -18.67 -7.62 25.56
C ASN A 168 -18.70 -8.63 26.72
N GLU A 169 -18.57 -9.93 26.41
CA GLU A 169 -18.49 -11.00 27.42
C GLU A 169 -17.29 -10.76 28.37
N THR A 170 -16.16 -10.26 27.87
CA THR A 170 -15.01 -9.88 28.71
C THR A 170 -15.35 -8.70 29.62
N GLY A 171 -16.03 -7.67 29.11
CA GLY A 171 -16.43 -6.48 29.87
C GLY A 171 -17.43 -6.79 30.99
N GLU A 172 -18.23 -7.83 30.82
CA GLU A 172 -19.17 -8.36 31.83
C GLU A 172 -18.49 -9.31 32.85
N GLY A 173 -17.18 -9.57 32.72
CA GLY A 173 -16.46 -10.53 33.56
C GLY A 173 -16.64 -12.00 33.16
N ASN A 174 -17.35 -12.27 32.08
CA ASN A 174 -17.63 -13.62 31.56
C ASN A 174 -16.45 -14.18 30.75
N TYR A 175 -15.26 -14.28 31.36
CA TYR A 175 -14.00 -14.63 30.66
C TYR A 175 -14.00 -16.01 30.01
N THR A 176 -14.57 -17.02 30.66
CA THR A 176 -14.68 -18.39 30.10
C THR A 176 -15.57 -18.40 28.86
N GLN A 177 -16.70 -17.70 28.90
CA GLN A 177 -17.61 -17.57 27.77
C GLN A 177 -16.95 -16.81 26.62
N SER A 178 -16.26 -15.70 26.93
CA SER A 178 -15.47 -14.94 25.96
C SER A 178 -14.44 -15.82 25.23
N ASN A 179 -13.72 -16.66 25.97
CA ASN A 179 -12.75 -17.59 25.37
C ASN A 179 -13.40 -18.61 24.43
N SER A 180 -14.55 -19.18 24.81
CA SER A 180 -15.34 -20.07 23.94
C SER A 180 -15.82 -19.35 22.66
N THR A 181 -16.23 -18.08 22.77
CA THR A 181 -16.57 -17.25 21.62
C THR A 181 -15.35 -16.99 20.72
N LEU A 182 -14.19 -16.69 21.30
CA LEU A 182 -12.94 -16.47 20.56
C LEU A 182 -12.44 -17.71 19.82
N ASP A 183 -12.70 -18.91 20.33
CA ASP A 183 -12.31 -20.15 19.67
C ASP A 183 -12.99 -20.33 18.31
N LYS A 184 -14.15 -19.71 18.05
CA LYS A 184 -14.79 -19.66 16.73
C LYS A 184 -13.95 -18.92 15.67
N ILE A 185 -13.06 -18.02 16.08
CA ILE A 185 -12.08 -17.37 15.20
C ILE A 185 -10.77 -18.18 15.19
N LEU A 186 -10.30 -18.61 16.36
CA LEU A 186 -8.97 -19.18 16.53
C LEU A 186 -8.84 -20.61 15.98
N SER A 187 -9.94 -21.37 15.92
CA SER A 187 -9.99 -22.72 15.34
C SER A 187 -10.30 -22.73 13.84
N ASP A 188 -10.92 -21.68 13.29
CA ASP A 188 -11.31 -21.60 11.87
C ASP A 188 -10.07 -21.50 10.97
N GLN A 189 -9.91 -22.47 10.06
CA GLN A 189 -8.77 -22.51 9.12
C GLN A 189 -8.79 -21.34 8.14
N THR A 190 -9.97 -20.84 7.77
CA THR A 190 -10.10 -19.66 6.92
C THR A 190 -9.54 -18.44 7.63
N ALA A 191 -9.81 -18.29 8.93
CA ALA A 191 -9.30 -17.18 9.75
C ALA A 191 -7.77 -17.18 9.91
N LYS A 192 -7.10 -18.31 9.65
CA LYS A 192 -5.62 -18.41 9.68
C LYS A 192 -4.96 -17.89 8.41
N GLN A 193 -5.72 -17.68 7.34
CA GLN A 193 -5.19 -17.10 6.11
C GLN A 193 -4.63 -15.69 6.36
N SER A 194 -3.62 -15.32 5.58
CA SER A 194 -2.89 -14.06 5.75
C SER A 194 -3.82 -12.84 5.77
N TYR A 195 -4.90 -12.86 4.98
CA TYR A 195 -5.92 -11.81 4.90
C TYR A 195 -6.47 -11.39 6.26
N TYR A 196 -6.66 -12.35 7.17
CA TYR A 196 -7.33 -12.14 8.47
C TYR A 196 -6.36 -12.02 9.65
N LYS A 197 -5.05 -11.93 9.40
CA LYS A 197 -4.00 -11.83 10.44
C LYS A 197 -4.31 -10.82 11.56
N SER A 198 -4.88 -9.66 11.21
CA SER A 198 -5.20 -8.61 12.20
C SER A 198 -6.26 -9.08 13.22
N ILE A 199 -7.39 -9.62 12.75
CA ILE A 199 -8.46 -10.09 13.66
C ILE A 199 -8.03 -11.33 14.44
N LEU A 200 -7.23 -12.22 13.83
CA LEU A 200 -6.66 -13.37 14.51
C LEU A 200 -5.74 -12.96 15.67
N ASN A 201 -4.90 -11.93 15.46
CA ASN A 201 -4.03 -11.41 16.51
C ASN A 201 -4.83 -10.75 17.65
N LYS A 202 -5.86 -9.96 17.32
CA LYS A 202 -6.76 -9.38 18.34
C LYS A 202 -7.42 -10.47 19.18
N ALA A 203 -7.93 -11.52 18.54
CA ALA A 203 -8.54 -12.66 19.23
C ALA A 203 -7.56 -13.38 20.16
N LYS A 204 -6.32 -13.63 19.72
CA LYS A 204 -5.27 -14.22 20.56
C LYS A 204 -4.94 -13.35 21.78
N GLN A 205 -4.82 -12.04 21.58
CA GLN A 205 -4.53 -11.08 22.64
C GLN A 205 -5.65 -11.03 23.67
N LEU A 206 -6.92 -10.97 23.24
CA LEU A 206 -8.05 -10.96 24.16
C LEU A 206 -8.12 -12.25 24.97
N ARG A 207 -7.93 -13.42 24.34
CA ARG A 207 -7.88 -14.71 25.05
C ARG A 207 -6.78 -14.75 26.10
N SER A 208 -5.60 -14.21 25.78
CA SER A 208 -4.48 -14.11 26.74
C SER A 208 -4.84 -13.25 27.95
N LYS A 209 -5.56 -12.13 27.74
CA LYS A 209 -6.02 -11.26 28.83
C LYS A 209 -7.06 -11.96 29.71
N ASN A 210 -8.04 -12.61 29.09
CA ASN A 210 -9.06 -13.39 29.80
C ASN A 210 -8.44 -14.48 30.67
N ASN A 211 -7.46 -15.22 30.13
CA ASN A 211 -6.74 -16.24 30.88
C ASN A 211 -6.00 -15.64 32.09
N ALA A 212 -5.36 -14.47 31.92
CA ALA A 212 -4.71 -13.78 33.03
C ALA A 212 -5.72 -13.36 34.12
N SER A 213 -6.91 -12.88 33.75
CA SER A 213 -7.98 -12.56 34.71
C SER A 213 -8.48 -13.80 35.45
N LEU A 214 -8.64 -14.93 34.76
CA LEU A 214 -9.02 -16.20 35.38
C LEU A 214 -7.93 -16.73 36.35
N SER A 215 -6.65 -16.57 36.00
CA SER A 215 -5.52 -16.93 36.86
C SER A 215 -5.34 -15.99 38.06
N GLY A 216 -5.65 -14.69 37.91
CA GLY A 216 -5.67 -13.74 39.03
C GLY A 216 -6.82 -14.01 40.01
N ASN A 217 -7.95 -14.49 39.49
CA ASN A 217 -9.13 -14.86 40.28
C ASN A 217 -9.01 -16.26 40.94
N THR A 218 -7.91 -16.97 40.72
CA THR A 218 -7.56 -18.24 41.41
C THR A 218 -6.66 -18.03 42.63
N THR A 219 -6.46 -16.78 43.09
CA THR A 219 -6.06 -16.56 44.49
C THR A 219 -7.29 -16.76 45.38
N THR A 220 -7.66 -18.01 45.58
CA THR A 220 -8.36 -18.42 46.79
C THR A 220 -7.51 -18.00 47.97
N THR A 221 -8.01 -17.06 48.74
CA THR A 221 -7.66 -16.82 50.14
C THR A 221 -7.44 -18.16 50.85
N PRO A 222 -6.20 -18.54 51.23
CA PRO A 222 -6.01 -19.51 52.28
C PRO A 222 -6.34 -18.77 53.58
N SER A 223 -7.36 -19.28 54.27
CA SER A 223 -7.66 -18.90 55.65
C SER A 223 -6.37 -18.92 56.48
N SER A 224 -5.96 -17.76 56.98
CA SER A 224 -4.87 -17.65 57.95
C SER A 224 -5.44 -17.91 59.34
N SER A 225 -5.30 -19.15 59.80
CA SER A 225 -5.24 -19.49 61.22
C SER A 225 -4.05 -20.41 61.46
N SER A 226 -2.93 -19.76 61.79
CA SER A 226 -1.94 -20.13 62.81
C SER A 226 -1.36 -21.56 62.89
N SER A 227 -0.02 -21.57 62.89
CA SER A 227 0.90 -22.47 63.64
C SER A 227 1.20 -23.82 62.98
N THR A 228 2.43 -24.34 62.92
CA THR A 228 3.78 -23.98 63.43
C THR A 228 4.77 -25.02 62.87
N ASN A 229 6.03 -24.60 62.67
CA ASN A 229 7.29 -25.39 62.74
C ASN A 229 7.50 -26.51 61.70
N GLU A 230 8.68 -26.84 61.16
CA GLU A 230 10.09 -26.50 61.45
C GLU A 230 10.96 -27.13 60.34
N PHE A 231 12.14 -26.53 60.07
CA PHE A 231 13.43 -27.23 59.84
C PHE A 231 13.63 -28.06 58.54
N GLU A 232 14.72 -27.97 57.74
CA GLU A 232 15.97 -27.21 57.76
C GLU A 232 16.65 -27.23 56.36
N SER A 233 17.45 -26.18 56.12
CA SER A 233 18.81 -26.15 55.56
C SER A 233 19.22 -27.05 54.39
N SER A 234 19.71 -26.40 53.32
CA SER A 234 21.15 -26.42 53.04
C SER A 234 21.58 -25.20 52.23
N THR A 235 22.40 -24.38 52.88
CA THR A 235 23.27 -23.37 52.29
C THR A 235 24.42 -24.05 51.55
N SER A 236 24.81 -23.54 50.38
CA SER A 236 26.20 -23.67 49.89
C SER A 236 26.51 -22.56 48.91
N ASN A 237 27.36 -21.65 49.39
CA ASN A 237 28.15 -20.70 48.63
C ASN A 237 29.36 -21.46 48.07
N SER A 238 29.59 -21.43 46.76
CA SER A 238 30.95 -21.56 46.21
C SER A 238 31.02 -20.98 44.80
N SER A 239 31.81 -19.92 44.69
CA SER A 239 32.56 -19.57 43.49
C SER A 239 33.27 -20.80 42.94
N THR A 240 33.10 -21.07 41.64
CA THR A 240 34.18 -21.54 40.76
C THR A 240 33.81 -21.21 39.31
N GLN A 241 34.77 -20.55 38.66
CA GLN A 241 34.83 -20.27 37.23
C GLN A 241 34.59 -21.54 36.40
N ASN A 242 33.77 -21.41 35.35
CA ASN A 242 34.09 -21.83 33.97
C ASN A 242 32.80 -21.81 33.14
N ASN A 243 32.53 -20.67 32.51
CA ASN A 243 31.64 -20.58 31.35
C ASN A 243 32.49 -20.07 30.18
N PRO A 244 32.69 -20.85 29.09
CA PRO A 244 33.39 -20.35 27.92
C PRO A 244 32.51 -19.32 27.20
N ASN A 245 32.85 -18.07 27.46
CA ASN A 245 32.60 -16.90 26.64
C ASN A 245 32.95 -17.19 25.16
N VAL A 246 31.94 -17.16 24.29
CA VAL A 246 32.15 -16.88 22.85
C VAL A 246 31.36 -15.63 22.50
N ALA A 247 31.92 -14.49 22.89
CA ALA A 247 31.60 -13.20 22.32
C ALA A 247 32.16 -13.13 20.88
N PRO A 248 31.40 -12.63 19.89
CA PRO A 248 31.95 -12.29 18.59
C PRO A 248 32.78 -11.02 18.74
N ASN A 249 34.10 -11.19 18.75
CA ASN A 249 35.06 -10.10 18.79
C ASN A 249 35.23 -9.55 17.37
N SER A 250 34.66 -8.38 17.09
CA SER A 250 35.06 -7.51 15.96
C SER A 250 34.69 -6.07 16.30
N SER A 251 35.42 -5.49 17.25
CA SER A 251 35.49 -4.05 17.46
C SER A 251 36.66 -3.50 16.65
N ASP A 252 36.50 -3.39 15.33
CA ASP A 252 37.36 -2.50 14.55
C ASP A 252 36.90 -1.06 14.81
N SER A 253 37.69 -0.32 15.58
CA SER A 253 37.45 1.11 15.78
C SER A 253 37.75 1.85 14.48
N LEU A 254 36.73 2.47 13.89
CA LEU A 254 36.85 3.28 12.67
C LEU A 254 38.00 4.29 12.79
N THR A 255 38.84 4.37 11.76
CA THR A 255 39.88 5.39 11.61
C THR A 255 39.27 6.80 11.59
N SER A 256 40.08 7.83 11.86
CA SER A 256 39.61 9.22 11.83
C SER A 256 39.03 9.61 10.46
N SER A 257 39.55 9.02 9.37
CA SER A 257 39.03 9.20 8.01
C SER A 257 37.67 8.52 7.81
N GLU A 258 37.49 7.32 8.36
CA GLU A 258 36.21 6.58 8.30
C GLU A 258 35.14 7.21 9.21
N LYS A 259 35.52 7.76 10.36
CA LYS A 259 34.61 8.56 11.21
C LYS A 259 34.16 9.84 10.51
N LYS A 260 35.07 10.49 9.77
CA LYS A 260 34.74 11.68 8.99
C LYS A 260 33.82 11.34 7.82
N ALA A 261 34.05 10.21 7.14
CA ALA A 261 33.18 9.70 6.08
C ALA A 261 31.79 9.28 6.62
N ALA A 262 31.74 8.60 7.77
CA ALA A 262 30.50 8.21 8.44
C ALA A 262 29.68 9.43 8.93
N ASN A 263 30.35 10.47 9.45
CA ASN A 263 29.69 11.72 9.86
C ASN A 263 29.24 12.58 8.66
N ALA A 264 29.90 12.45 7.51
CA ALA A 264 29.50 13.10 6.26
C ALA A 264 28.37 12.33 5.53
N TYR A 265 28.11 11.08 5.90
CA TYR A 265 27.07 10.25 5.31
C TYR A 265 25.67 10.68 5.78
N LYS A 266 24.85 11.20 4.86
CA LYS A 266 23.44 11.60 5.07
C LYS A 266 22.44 10.54 4.59
N GLY A 267 22.90 9.34 4.19
CA GLY A 267 22.07 8.24 3.69
C GLY A 267 21.64 7.25 4.78
N SER A 268 20.71 6.36 4.46
CA SER A 268 20.35 5.22 5.32
C SER A 268 21.27 4.04 4.99
N ASN A 269 21.83 3.33 5.97
CA ASN A 269 22.67 2.15 5.72
C ASN A 269 21.81 0.88 5.44
N GLU A 270 22.23 0.07 4.48
CA GLU A 270 21.52 -1.09 3.91
C GLU A 270 21.09 -2.15 4.95
N PHE A 271 21.74 -2.20 6.11
CA PHE A 271 21.53 -3.22 7.14
C PHE A 271 20.50 -2.86 8.23
N THR A 272 19.96 -1.64 8.24
CA THR A 272 18.97 -1.21 9.26
C THR A 272 17.58 -0.95 8.71
N VAL A 273 17.37 -1.10 7.40
CA VAL A 273 16.10 -0.76 6.76
C VAL A 273 15.16 -1.97 6.70
N ASN A 274 13.94 -1.77 7.19
CA ASN A 274 12.86 -2.76 7.12
C ASN A 274 12.68 -3.25 5.65
N PRO A 275 12.75 -4.58 5.38
CA PRO A 275 12.71 -5.15 4.02
C PRO A 275 11.49 -4.75 3.19
N LYS A 276 10.42 -4.28 3.85
CA LYS A 276 9.21 -3.77 3.20
C LYS A 276 9.40 -2.45 2.44
N LYS A 277 10.48 -1.70 2.69
CA LYS A 277 10.79 -0.44 1.97
C LYS A 277 11.47 -0.66 0.62
N ASN A 278 11.94 -1.89 0.33
CA ASN A 278 12.62 -2.25 -0.92
C ASN A 278 11.69 -2.83 -1.97
N ARG A 279 10.40 -2.53 -1.84
CA ARG A 279 9.35 -3.06 -2.70
C ARG A 279 8.50 -1.92 -3.23
N ILE A 280 8.25 -1.98 -4.53
CA ILE A 280 7.20 -1.23 -5.21
C ILE A 280 6.20 -2.29 -5.65
N ASN A 281 4.93 -2.10 -5.32
CA ASN A 281 3.87 -2.97 -5.84
C ASN A 281 4.04 -4.44 -5.41
N GLY A 282 4.54 -4.65 -4.17
CA GLY A 282 4.81 -5.98 -3.62
C GLY A 282 5.97 -6.75 -4.30
N GLN A 283 6.64 -6.19 -5.31
CA GLN A 283 7.81 -6.76 -5.98
C GLN A 283 9.10 -6.07 -5.50
N GLN A 284 10.19 -6.83 -5.40
CA GLN A 284 11.49 -6.27 -5.00
C GLN A 284 12.05 -5.39 -6.12
N ILE A 285 12.51 -4.19 -5.76
CA ILE A 285 13.23 -3.33 -6.70
C ILE A 285 14.56 -4.03 -7.04
N THR A 286 14.73 -4.36 -8.31
CA THR A 286 15.89 -5.10 -8.84
C THR A 286 17.11 -4.20 -9.02
N GLU A 287 18.31 -4.78 -9.05
CA GLU A 287 19.57 -4.05 -9.33
C GLU A 287 19.55 -3.37 -10.71
N SER A 288 18.88 -3.96 -11.70
CA SER A 288 18.72 -3.34 -13.03
C SER A 288 17.91 -2.04 -12.96
N GLN A 289 16.88 -2.00 -12.11
CA GLN A 289 16.09 -0.79 -11.87
C GLN A 289 16.90 0.26 -11.11
N VAL A 290 17.72 -0.15 -10.14
CA VAL A 290 18.67 0.75 -9.44
C VAL A 290 19.67 1.37 -10.42
N ASN A 291 20.26 0.57 -11.30
CA ASN A 291 21.22 1.05 -12.29
C ASN A 291 20.58 1.97 -13.34
N SER A 292 19.33 1.71 -13.72
CA SER A 292 18.57 2.59 -14.62
C SER A 292 18.24 3.93 -13.93
N ALA A 293 17.80 3.87 -12.68
CA ALA A 293 17.52 5.06 -11.88
C ALA A 293 18.77 5.94 -11.66
N ARG A 294 19.94 5.34 -11.40
CA ARG A 294 21.22 6.09 -11.31
C ARG A 294 21.49 6.92 -12.57
N LYS A 295 21.23 6.38 -13.76
CA LYS A 295 21.37 7.10 -15.03
C LYS A 295 20.39 8.26 -15.14
N GLU A 296 19.13 8.05 -14.75
CA GLU A 296 18.09 9.09 -14.75
C GLU A 296 18.39 10.22 -13.75
N ILE A 297 18.93 9.89 -12.57
CA ILE A 297 19.33 10.86 -11.54
C ILE A 297 20.52 11.68 -12.02
N SER A 298 21.53 11.03 -12.60
CA SER A 298 22.70 11.71 -13.18
C SER A 298 22.31 12.63 -14.34
N ALA A 299 21.36 12.21 -15.18
CA ALA A 299 20.80 13.03 -16.26
C ALA A 299 19.99 14.23 -15.76
N ALA A 300 19.51 14.20 -14.52
CA ALA A 300 18.85 15.32 -13.85
C ALA A 300 19.84 16.27 -13.13
N GLU A 301 21.14 16.14 -13.40
CA GLU A 301 22.25 16.92 -12.80
C GLU A 301 22.43 16.69 -11.29
N VAL A 302 21.94 15.57 -10.76
CA VAL A 302 22.14 15.17 -9.37
C VAL A 302 23.17 14.05 -9.32
N ASP A 303 24.19 14.15 -8.47
CA ASP A 303 25.26 13.15 -8.40
C ASP A 303 24.75 11.84 -7.80
N SER A 304 24.41 10.90 -8.67
CA SER A 304 23.94 9.59 -8.27
C SER A 304 25.05 8.72 -7.65
N ASN A 305 26.34 8.99 -7.91
CA ASN A 305 27.44 8.20 -7.36
C ASN A 305 27.65 8.48 -5.86
N ALA A 306 27.19 9.63 -5.38
CA ALA A 306 27.13 9.97 -3.96
C ALA A 306 25.98 9.26 -3.20
N MET A 307 25.08 8.55 -3.91
CA MET A 307 23.89 7.90 -3.33
C MET A 307 24.09 6.39 -3.19
N SER A 308 23.64 5.81 -2.07
CA SER A 308 23.60 4.36 -1.87
C SER A 308 22.49 3.70 -2.68
N ASP A 309 22.59 2.41 -2.98
CA ASP A 309 21.51 1.65 -3.66
C ASP A 309 20.17 1.74 -2.92
N GLN A 310 20.21 1.89 -1.60
CA GLN A 310 19.02 2.07 -0.78
C GLN A 310 18.40 3.46 -0.98
N ASP A 311 19.21 4.51 -1.10
CA ASP A 311 18.73 5.86 -1.40
C ASP A 311 18.12 5.91 -2.80
N ILE A 312 18.75 5.22 -3.76
CA ILE A 312 18.19 5.05 -5.11
C ILE A 312 16.85 4.30 -5.05
N LYS A 313 16.73 3.20 -4.28
CA LYS A 313 15.46 2.48 -4.08
C LYS A 313 14.39 3.37 -3.44
N ASN A 314 14.76 4.17 -2.45
CA ASN A 314 13.86 5.13 -1.81
C ASN A 314 13.43 6.23 -2.78
N ILE A 315 14.31 6.69 -3.67
CA ILE A 315 13.99 7.64 -4.75
C ILE A 315 13.05 7.02 -5.77
N ILE A 316 13.29 5.78 -6.21
CA ILE A 316 12.39 5.08 -7.14
C ILE A 316 11.00 4.94 -6.49
N LYS A 317 10.96 4.53 -5.20
CA LYS A 317 9.71 4.43 -4.45
C LYS A 317 9.04 5.79 -4.26
N GLY A 318 9.81 6.81 -3.90
CA GLY A 318 9.31 8.17 -3.69
C GLY A 318 8.74 8.76 -4.98
N ALA A 319 9.46 8.64 -6.10
CA ALA A 319 8.99 9.03 -7.42
C ALA A 319 7.70 8.29 -7.80
N HIS A 320 7.65 6.98 -7.56
CA HIS A 320 6.45 6.17 -7.77
C HIS A 320 5.26 6.63 -6.90
N ASP A 321 5.48 6.80 -5.59
CA ASP A 321 4.46 7.22 -4.62
C ASP A 321 3.97 8.65 -4.87
N ASN A 322 4.83 9.53 -5.40
CA ASN A 322 4.51 10.93 -5.73
C ASN A 322 4.06 11.09 -7.20
N HIS A 323 4.01 10.01 -7.96
CA HIS A 323 3.65 10.00 -9.39
C HIS A 323 4.50 10.96 -10.26
N GLU A 324 5.77 11.09 -9.90
CA GLU A 324 6.77 11.92 -10.58
C GLU A 324 7.77 11.01 -11.32
N THR A 325 8.44 11.52 -12.37
CA THR A 325 9.61 10.79 -12.89
C THR A 325 10.74 10.85 -11.86
N ILE A 326 11.66 9.88 -11.89
CA ILE A 326 12.82 9.87 -10.99
C ILE A 326 13.59 11.20 -11.09
N GLY A 327 13.81 11.70 -12.32
CA GLY A 327 14.47 12.98 -12.56
C GLY A 327 13.73 14.19 -11.98
N GLN A 328 12.40 14.24 -12.08
CA GLN A 328 11.59 15.31 -11.46
C GLN A 328 11.64 15.24 -9.93
N TYR A 329 11.48 14.03 -9.40
CA TYR A 329 11.48 13.77 -7.97
C TYR A 329 12.79 14.20 -7.32
N VAL A 330 13.93 13.87 -7.94
CA VAL A 330 15.24 14.29 -7.42
C VAL A 330 15.50 15.77 -7.59
N LYS A 331 15.14 16.37 -8.73
CA LYS A 331 15.37 17.80 -8.97
C LYS A 331 14.60 18.72 -8.01
N ALA A 332 13.43 18.28 -7.56
CA ALA A 332 12.63 19.04 -6.60
C ALA A 332 13.11 18.91 -5.14
N ARG A 333 13.96 17.92 -4.82
CA ARG A 333 14.24 17.54 -3.41
C ARG A 333 15.73 17.38 -3.08
N TYR A 334 16.60 17.27 -4.08
CA TYR A 334 18.03 16.96 -3.94
C TYR A 334 18.93 17.93 -4.71
N LYS A 335 18.37 19.00 -5.27
CA LYS A 335 19.10 20.07 -5.95
C LYS A 335 19.20 21.31 -5.08
#